data_AF-A0A434SUH5-F1
#
_entry.id   AF-A0A434SUH5-F1
#
_cell.length_a   1.000
_cell.length_b   1.000
_cell.length_c   1.000
_cell.angle_alpha   90.00
_cell.angle_beta   90.00
_cell.angle_gamma   90.00
#
_symmetry.space_group_name_H-M   'P 1'
#
loop_
_entity.id
_entity.type
_entity.pdbx_description
1 polymer ?
#
loop_
_entity_poly.entity_id
_entity_poly.type
_entity_poly.pdbx_seq_one_letter_code
_entity_poly.pdbx_strand_id
1 'polypeptide(L)'
;MEKAAIRPSSIDASIEMAPSQVIDSPDLPGLFPSGVRVYITDIGLADTPTLVKAARRGADLGYTAVPHMAARRLTTRQALETRVKALAEEA
;
A
#
# COMPACT_ATOMS: atom_id res chain seq x y z
N MET A 1 0.69 35.96 28.43
CA MET A 1 1.76 35.42 27.56
C MET A 1 1.19 34.24 26.81
N GLU A 2 0.97 34.41 25.52
CA GLU A 2 0.42 33.37 24.65
C GLU A 2 1.53 32.34 24.36
N LYS A 3 1.31 31.07 24.74
CA LYS A 3 2.23 29.99 24.40
C LYS A 3 2.19 29.83 22.88
N ALA A 4 3.27 30.21 22.19
CA ALA A 4 3.45 29.85 20.80
C ALA A 4 3.30 28.33 20.67
N ALA A 5 2.31 27.90 19.88
CA ALA A 5 2.06 26.48 19.65
C ALA A 5 3.32 25.85 19.05
N ILE A 6 3.91 24.88 19.75
CA ILE A 6 5.06 24.11 19.28
C ILE A 6 4.58 23.33 18.06
N ARG A 7 4.96 23.78 16.85
CA ARG A 7 4.72 23.02 15.63
C ARG A 7 5.74 21.87 15.59
N PRO A 8 5.30 20.62 15.39
CA PRO A 8 6.23 19.51 15.27
C PRO A 8 7.11 19.71 14.02
N SER A 9 8.38 19.32 14.11
CA SER A 9 9.35 19.43 13.01
C SER A 9 9.04 18.49 11.84
N SER A 10 8.21 17.48 12.08
CA SER A 10 7.72 16.53 11.07
C SER A 10 6.31 16.08 11.42
N ILE A 11 5.56 15.65 10.40
CA ILE A 11 4.28 14.97 10.55
C ILE A 11 4.43 13.54 10.07
N ASP A 12 3.79 12.59 10.76
CA ASP A 12 3.67 11.24 10.25
C ASP A 12 2.82 11.27 8.98
N ALA A 13 3.40 10.80 7.88
CA ALA A 13 2.77 10.81 6.57
C ALA A 13 2.77 9.41 5.96
N SER A 14 1.70 9.14 5.22
CA SER A 14 1.53 7.97 4.36
C SER A 14 1.06 8.42 2.99
N ILE A 15 1.13 7.54 2.00
CA ILE A 15 0.66 7.82 0.65
C ILE A 15 -0.18 6.67 0.11
N GLU A 16 -1.08 6.99 -0.81
CA GLU A 16 -1.87 6.02 -1.55
C GLU A 16 -1.43 6.01 -3.03
N MET A 17 -1.28 4.83 -3.60
CA MET A 17 -0.85 4.63 -4.99
C MET A 17 -1.66 3.52 -5.67
N ALA A 18 -1.83 3.63 -6.98
CA ALA A 18 -2.36 2.54 -7.80
C ALA A 18 -1.32 1.42 -7.95
N PRO A 19 -1.74 0.15 -8.13
CA PRO A 19 -0.82 -0.97 -8.31
C PRO A 19 0.19 -0.74 -9.45
N SER A 20 -0.24 -0.19 -10.58
CA SER A 20 0.63 0.14 -11.71
C SER A 20 1.65 1.22 -11.37
N GLN A 21 1.29 2.23 -10.57
CA GLN A 21 2.25 3.25 -10.14
C GLN A 21 3.35 2.65 -9.25
N VAL A 22 3.03 1.63 -8.44
CA VAL A 22 4.02 0.94 -7.61
C VAL A 22 4.92 0.01 -8.44
N ILE A 23 4.34 -0.67 -9.44
CA ILE A 23 5.05 -1.65 -10.27
C ILE A 23 5.93 -0.97 -11.32
N ASP A 24 5.40 0.06 -11.99
CA ASP A 24 5.95 0.57 -13.24
C ASP A 24 6.79 1.84 -13.05
N SER A 25 6.71 2.52 -11.90
CA SER A 25 7.45 3.76 -11.68
C SER A 25 8.94 3.52 -11.45
N PRO A 26 9.84 4.00 -12.33
CA PRO A 26 11.28 3.85 -12.16
C PRO A 26 11.84 4.75 -11.06
N ASP A 27 11.14 5.84 -10.73
CA ASP A 27 11.57 6.86 -9.76
C ASP A 27 11.13 6.55 -8.33
N LEU A 28 10.29 5.52 -8.15
CA LEU A 28 9.80 5.12 -6.85
C LEU A 28 10.90 4.70 -5.84
N PRO A 29 12.04 4.08 -6.21
CA PRO A 29 13.09 3.74 -5.25
C PRO A 29 13.68 4.96 -4.54
N GLY A 30 13.58 5.01 -3.21
CA GLY A 30 14.15 6.10 -2.39
C GLY A 30 13.38 7.42 -2.44
N LEU A 31 12.24 7.48 -3.14
CA LEU A 31 11.39 8.68 -3.20
C LEU A 31 10.80 9.03 -1.83
N PHE A 32 10.45 8.03 -1.03
CA PHE A 32 9.93 8.21 0.32
C PHE A 32 10.94 7.74 1.37
N PRO A 33 10.88 8.28 2.60
CA PRO A 33 11.58 7.70 3.73
C PRO A 33 11.25 6.21 3.88
N SER A 34 12.24 5.41 4.28
CA SER A 34 12.03 3.98 4.56
C SER A 34 10.98 3.79 5.66
N GLY A 35 10.17 2.75 5.53
CA GLY A 35 9.08 2.45 6.45
C GLY A 35 7.82 3.27 6.24
N VAL A 36 7.79 4.24 5.31
CA VAL A 36 6.54 4.93 4.94
C VAL A 36 5.49 3.91 4.51
N ARG A 37 4.27 4.09 5.03
CA ARG A 37 3.12 3.29 4.63
C ARG A 37 2.66 3.70 3.24
N VAL A 38 2.67 2.75 2.32
CA VAL A 38 2.17 2.91 0.95
C VAL A 38 0.91 2.05 0.82
N TYR A 39 -0.24 2.72 0.82
CA TYR A 39 -1.53 2.08 0.62
C TYR A 39 -1.72 1.79 -0.87
N ILE A 40 -1.99 0.53 -1.22
CA ILE A 40 -2.13 0.09 -2.61
C ILE A 40 -3.61 -0.08 -2.91
N THR A 41 -4.13 0.73 -3.84
CA THR A 41 -5.57 0.78 -4.10
C THR A 41 -6.11 -0.47 -4.80
N ASP A 42 -7.30 -0.89 -4.38
CA ASP A 42 -8.12 -1.89 -5.08
C ASP A 42 -9.42 -1.23 -5.55
N ILE A 43 -9.37 -0.67 -6.77
CA ILE A 43 -10.54 -0.10 -7.44
C ILE A 43 -11.27 -1.12 -8.32
N GLY A 44 -10.81 -2.38 -8.36
CA GLY A 44 -11.38 -3.46 -9.16
C GLY A 44 -10.89 -3.55 -10.61
N LEU A 45 -9.76 -2.91 -10.93
CA LEU A 45 -9.09 -3.05 -12.24
C LEU A 45 -7.92 -4.03 -12.20
N ALA A 46 -7.29 -4.20 -11.04
CA ALA A 46 -6.19 -5.12 -10.82
C ALA A 46 -6.71 -6.46 -10.27
N ASP A 47 -6.14 -7.56 -10.75
CA ASP A 47 -6.37 -8.88 -10.21
C ASP A 47 -5.52 -9.13 -8.94
N THR A 48 -5.76 -10.27 -8.27
CA THR A 48 -5.02 -10.63 -7.05
C THR A 48 -3.51 -10.69 -7.29
N PRO A 49 -3.00 -11.36 -8.35
CA PRO A 49 -1.56 -11.39 -8.63
C PRO A 49 -0.94 -10.01 -8.82
N THR A 50 -1.64 -9.07 -9.47
CA THR A 50 -1.15 -7.70 -9.64
C THR A 50 -1.06 -6.95 -8.31
N LEU A 51 -2.04 -7.11 -7.43
CA LEU A 51 -2.01 -6.52 -6.09
C LEU A 51 -0.86 -7.08 -5.24
N VAL A 52 -0.65 -8.41 -5.29
CA VAL A 52 0.49 -9.08 -4.63
C VAL A 52 1.82 -8.56 -5.17
N LYS A 53 1.97 -8.47 -6.50
CA LYS A 53 3.18 -7.95 -7.13
C LYS A 53 3.49 -6.51 -6.70
N ALA A 54 2.47 -5.65 -6.63
CA ALA A 54 2.64 -4.28 -6.17
C ALA A 54 3.05 -4.23 -4.68
N ALA A 55 2.42 -5.03 -3.82
CA ALA A 55 2.75 -5.09 -2.40
C ALA A 55 4.18 -5.57 -2.17
N ARG A 56 4.57 -6.67 -2.83
CA ARG A 56 5.94 -7.19 -2.81
C ARG A 56 6.95 -6.14 -3.25
N ARG A 57 6.69 -5.49 -4.39
CA ARG A 57 7.59 -4.46 -4.92
C ARG A 57 7.77 -3.30 -3.94
N GLY A 58 6.70 -2.85 -3.29
CA GLY A 58 6.77 -1.82 -2.26
C GLY A 58 7.60 -2.25 -1.05
N ALA A 59 7.41 -3.48 -0.58
CA ALA A 59 8.19 -4.06 0.51
C ALA A 59 9.68 -4.20 0.15
N ASP A 60 9.99 -4.69 -1.07
CA ASP A 60 11.36 -4.80 -1.59
C ASP A 60 12.08 -3.45 -1.70
N LEU A 61 11.32 -2.35 -1.83
CA LEU A 61 11.83 -0.98 -1.82
C LEU A 61 12.05 -0.40 -0.42
N GLY A 62 11.75 -1.17 0.64
CA GLY A 62 11.88 -0.74 2.02
C GLY A 62 10.71 0.11 2.52
N TYR A 63 9.57 0.06 1.84
CA TYR A 63 8.31 0.68 2.31
C TYR A 63 7.45 -0.34 3.06
N THR A 64 6.50 0.16 3.86
CA THR A 64 5.47 -0.68 4.45
C THR A 64 4.27 -0.73 3.50
N ALA A 65 4.17 -1.78 2.69
CA ALA A 65 3.05 -1.96 1.79
C ALA A 65 1.76 -2.29 2.57
N VAL A 66 0.66 -1.61 2.22
CA VAL A 66 -0.67 -1.85 2.83
C VAL A 66 -1.70 -2.05 1.70
N PRO A 67 -1.84 -3.28 1.17
CA PRO A 67 -2.76 -3.54 0.08
C PRO A 67 -4.22 -3.46 0.52
N HIS A 68 -5.02 -2.70 -0.22
CA HIS A 68 -6.46 -2.66 -0.03
C HIS A 68 -7.15 -3.91 -0.57
N MET A 69 -8.36 -4.13 -0.07
CA MET A 69 -9.24 -5.19 -0.53
C MET A 69 -10.66 -4.64 -0.63
N ALA A 70 -11.18 -4.57 -1.85
CA ALA A 70 -12.56 -4.16 -2.06
C ALA A 70 -13.52 -5.31 -1.71
N ALA A 71 -13.78 -5.54 -0.42
CA ALA A 71 -14.58 -6.66 0.08
C ALA A 71 -15.94 -6.83 -0.62
N ARG A 72 -16.60 -5.74 -1.00
CA ARG A 72 -17.87 -5.75 -1.77
C ARG A 72 -17.79 -6.52 -3.11
N ARG A 73 -16.59 -6.71 -3.67
CA ARG A 73 -16.34 -7.44 -4.92
C ARG A 73 -16.02 -8.93 -4.68
N LEU A 74 -15.79 -9.33 -3.43
CA LEU A 74 -15.48 -10.70 -3.03
C LEU A 74 -16.79 -11.35 -2.54
N THR A 75 -17.58 -11.85 -3.48
CA THR A 75 -18.97 -12.27 -3.24
C THR A 75 -19.08 -13.63 -2.54
N THR A 76 -17.96 -14.32 -2.30
CA THR A 76 -17.91 -15.58 -1.56
C THR A 76 -16.85 -15.51 -0.47
N ARG A 77 -17.07 -16.25 0.61
CA ARG A 77 -16.07 -16.43 1.67
C ARG A 77 -14.75 -16.97 1.14
N GLN A 78 -14.81 -17.94 0.22
CA GLN A 78 -13.62 -18.51 -0.40
C GLN A 78 -12.82 -17.46 -1.19
N ALA A 79 -13.49 -16.54 -1.90
CA ALA A 79 -12.82 -15.45 -2.61
C ALA A 79 -12.12 -14.49 -1.64
N LEU A 80 -12.75 -14.18 -0.50
CA LEU A 80 -12.14 -13.41 0.58
C LEU A 80 -10.91 -14.10 1.16
N GLU A 81 -11.05 -15.36 1.58
CA GLU A 81 -9.95 -16.13 2.18
C GLU A 81 -8.77 -16.29 1.21
N THR A 82 -9.05 -16.56 -0.07
CA THR A 82 -8.02 -16.62 -1.11
C THR A 82 -7.27 -15.30 -1.25
N ARG A 83 -7.99 -14.18 -1.26
CA ARG A 83 -7.37 -12.85 -1.39
C ARG A 83 -6.55 -12.48 -0.15
N VAL A 84 -7.05 -12.75 1.05
CA VAL A 84 -6.32 -12.49 2.30
C VAL A 84 -5.04 -13.32 2.34
N LYS A 85 -5.13 -14.62 2.04
CA LYS A 85 -3.97 -15.52 2.03
C LYS A 85 -2.89 -15.03 1.08
N ALA A 86 -3.26 -14.72 -0.17
CA ALA A 86 -2.31 -14.24 -1.16
C ALA A 86 -1.61 -12.94 -0.71
N LEU A 87 -2.35 -11.97 -0.18
CA LEU A 87 -1.75 -10.71 0.29
C LEU A 87 -0.93 -10.85 1.57
N ALA A 88 -1.21 -11.83 2.43
CA ALA A 88 -0.51 -12.01 3.70
C ALA A 88 0.74 -12.90 3.57
N GLU A 89 0.70 -13.90 2.69
CA GLU A 89 1.74 -14.93 2.58
C GLU A 89 2.61 -14.77 1.33
N GLU A 90 2.10 -14.12 0.27
CA GLU A 90 2.77 -14.03 -1.02
C GLU A 90 3.20 -12.60 -1.37
N ALA A 91 2.78 -11.58 -0.62
CA ALA A 91 3.30 -10.22 -0.75
C ALA A 91 4.74 -10.15 -0.23
#